data_AF-A0A2H9LY74-F1
#
_entry.id   AF-A0A2H9LY74-F1
#
_cell.length_a   1.000
_cell.length_b   1.000
_cell.length_c   1.000
_cell.angle_alpha   90.00
_cell.angle_beta   90.00
_cell.angle_gamma   90.00
#
_symmetry.space_group_name_H-M   'P 1'
#
loop_
_entity.id
_entity.type
_entity.pdbx_description
1 polymer ?
#
loop_
_entity_poly.entity_id
_entity_poly.type
_entity_poly.pdbx_seq_one_letter_code
_entity_poly.pdbx_strand_id
1 'polypeptide(L)'
;MAQSTQMMEFAHSPTLNTVIMVENALEKAKDSVITIAQLKRMLPKQVNHNTLKAILMYLEESNKIGVTIKGITWIHNANPNLRNAIALGLEI
;
A
#
# COMPACT_ATOMS: atom_id res chain seq x y z
N MET A 1 5.24 13.95 18.68
CA MET A 1 4.10 14.70 18.11
C MET A 1 3.26 13.69 17.35
N ALA A 2 2.10 13.30 17.90
CA ALA A 2 1.19 12.41 17.18
C ALA A 2 0.66 13.20 15.98
N GLN A 3 0.94 12.74 14.76
CA GLN A 3 0.32 13.33 13.58
C GLN A 3 -1.18 13.11 13.72
N SER A 4 -1.93 14.20 13.86
CA SER A 4 -3.38 14.18 13.79
C SER A 4 -3.76 13.49 12.48
N THR A 5 -4.51 12.40 12.55
CA THR A 5 -5.08 11.73 11.38
C THR A 5 -5.88 12.79 10.61
N GLN A 6 -5.28 13.37 9.57
CA GLN A 6 -6.00 14.29 8.70
C GLN A 6 -7.03 13.44 7.97
N MET A 7 -8.31 13.62 8.30
CA MET A 7 -9.40 13.02 7.54
C MET A 7 -9.30 13.56 6.12
N MET A 8 -8.85 12.73 5.18
CA MET A 8 -8.84 13.12 3.78
C MET A 8 -10.27 13.19 3.27
N GLU A 9 -10.68 14.41 2.93
CA GLU A 9 -11.97 14.68 2.32
C GLU A 9 -11.89 14.29 0.84
N PHE A 10 -12.17 13.03 0.55
CA PHE A 10 -12.30 12.56 -0.83
C PHE A 10 -13.71 12.83 -1.32
N ALA A 11 -13.85 13.38 -2.52
CA ALA A 11 -15.16 13.51 -3.18
C ALA A 11 -15.90 12.16 -3.26
N HIS A 12 -15.17 11.05 -3.40
CA HIS A 12 -15.66 9.68 -3.30
C HIS A 12 -14.62 8.80 -2.60
N SER A 13 -15.03 8.07 -1.56
CA SER A 13 -14.18 7.09 -0.90
C SER A 13 -14.08 5.80 -1.71
N PRO A 14 -12.92 5.11 -1.71
CA PRO A 14 -12.83 3.76 -2.26
C PRO A 14 -13.73 2.81 -1.47
N THR A 15 -14.33 1.85 -2.17
CA THR A 15 -14.95 0.70 -1.49
C THR A 15 -13.88 -0.24 -0.98
N LEU A 16 -14.16 -1.00 0.08
CA LEU A 16 -13.24 -2.02 0.61
C LEU A 16 -12.78 -3.00 -0.47
N ASN A 17 -13.68 -3.43 -1.36
CA ASN A 17 -13.35 -4.30 -2.49
C ASN A 17 -12.29 -3.69 -3.41
N THR A 18 -12.32 -2.37 -3.61
CA THR A 18 -11.33 -1.66 -4.43
C THR A 18 -9.98 -1.59 -3.72
N VAL A 19 -9.98 -1.36 -2.41
CA VAL A 19 -8.76 -1.37 -1.58
C VAL A 19 -8.10 -2.76 -1.65
N ILE A 20 -8.86 -3.81 -1.38
CA ILE A 20 -8.38 -5.21 -1.41
C ILE A 20 -7.87 -5.59 -2.82
N MET A 21 -8.52 -5.10 -3.88
CA MET A 21 -8.06 -5.34 -5.25
C MET A 21 -6.67 -4.75 -5.50
N VAL A 22 -6.43 -3.51 -5.06
CA VAL A 22 -5.14 -2.83 -5.21
C VAL A 22 -4.08 -3.49 -4.34
N GLU A 23 -4.43 -3.84 -3.10
CA GLU A 23 -3.55 -4.56 -2.17
C GLU A 23 -3.07 -5.89 -2.77
N ASN A 24 -3.99 -6.72 -3.26
CA ASN A 24 -3.66 -8.01 -3.89
C ASN A 24 -2.78 -7.86 -5.13
N ALA A 25 -2.95 -6.77 -5.90
CA ALA A 25 -2.13 -6.52 -7.08
C ALA A 25 -0.69 -6.14 -6.70
N LEU A 26 -0.51 -5.37 -5.62
CA LEU A 26 0.80 -5.01 -5.08
C LEU A 26 1.52 -6.20 -4.46
N GLU A 27 0.82 -7.00 -3.65
CA GLU A 27 1.38 -8.21 -3.01
C GLU A 27 1.87 -9.24 -4.05
N LYS A 28 1.14 -9.38 -5.17
CA LYS A 28 1.46 -10.34 -6.24
C LYS A 28 2.41 -9.78 -7.31
N ALA A 29 2.89 -8.54 -7.15
CA ALA A 29 3.83 -7.95 -8.09
C ALA A 29 5.12 -8.79 -8.13
N LYS A 30 5.56 -9.17 -9.35
CA LYS A 30 6.82 -9.90 -9.54
C LYS A 30 8.04 -8.98 -9.35
N ASP A 31 7.88 -7.72 -9.74
CA ASP A 31 8.93 -6.71 -9.65
C ASP A 31 8.97 -6.15 -8.23
N SER A 32 10.18 -6.01 -7.67
CA SER A 32 10.38 -5.46 -6.32
C SER A 32 9.99 -3.97 -6.22
N VAL A 33 9.94 -3.25 -7.34
CA VAL A 33 9.52 -1.85 -7.41
C VAL A 33 8.60 -1.68 -8.62
N ILE A 34 7.40 -1.17 -8.41
CA ILE A 34 6.42 -0.92 -9.49
C ILE A 34 6.04 0.56 -9.57
N THR A 35 5.88 1.06 -10.79
CA THR A 35 5.34 2.41 -11.03
C THR A 35 3.81 2.43 -10.93
N ILE A 36 3.22 3.60 -10.71
CA ILE A 36 1.75 3.78 -10.73
C ILE A 36 1.16 3.33 -12.08
N ALA A 37 1.89 3.54 -13.18
CA ALA A 37 1.46 3.12 -14.51
C ALA A 37 1.43 1.59 -14.65
N GLN A 38 2.45 0.88 -14.14
CA GLN A 38 2.45 -0.58 -14.10
C GLN A 38 1.31 -1.10 -13.22
N LEU A 39 1.14 -0.53 -12.03
CA LEU A 39 0.05 -0.91 -11.13
C LEU A 39 -1.32 -0.81 -11.83
N LYS A 40 -1.62 0.31 -12.50
CA LYS A 40 -2.87 0.49 -13.26
C LYS A 40 -3.11 -0.56 -14.36
N ARG A 41 -2.04 -1.13 -14.94
CA ARG A 41 -2.12 -2.19 -15.94
C ARG A 41 -2.35 -3.57 -15.31
N MET A 42 -1.88 -3.78 -14.08
CA MET A 42 -2.05 -5.02 -13.34
C MET A 42 -3.44 -5.18 -12.73
N LEU A 43 -4.15 -4.06 -12.51
CA LEU A 43 -5.49 -4.10 -11.91
C LEU A 43 -6.50 -4.75 -12.86
N PRO A 44 -7.37 -5.65 -12.35
CA PRO A 44 -8.42 -6.27 -13.17
C PRO A 44 -9.50 -5.26 -13.61
N LYS A 45 -9.60 -4.11 -12.93
CA LYS A 45 -10.51 -3.01 -13.26
C LYS A 45 -9.79 -1.68 -13.09
N GLN A 46 -10.10 -0.72 -13.96
CA GLN A 46 -9.51 0.62 -13.87
C GLN A 46 -10.02 1.34 -12.61
N VAL A 47 -9.10 2.00 -11.91
CA VAL A 47 -9.37 2.80 -10.71
C VAL A 47 -9.00 4.25 -11.02
N ASN A 48 -9.89 5.18 -10.63
CA ASN A 48 -9.64 6.61 -10.78
C ASN A 48 -8.32 7.01 -10.09
N HIS A 49 -7.59 7.97 -10.66
CA HIS A 49 -6.29 8.38 -10.13
C HIS A 49 -6.34 8.87 -8.67
N ASN A 50 -7.35 9.66 -8.31
CA ASN A 50 -7.49 10.20 -6.95
C ASN A 50 -7.85 9.09 -5.95
N THR A 51 -8.73 8.17 -6.34
CA THR A 51 -9.07 6.98 -5.55
C THR A 51 -7.85 6.08 -5.37
N LEU A 52 -7.05 5.86 -6.43
CA LEU A 52 -5.83 5.08 -6.32
C LEU A 52 -4.81 5.75 -5.39
N LYS A 53 -4.67 7.08 -5.47
CA LYS A 53 -3.80 7.85 -4.57
C LYS A 53 -4.24 7.71 -3.10
N ALA A 54 -5.55 7.80 -2.83
CA ALA A 54 -6.12 7.58 -1.50
C ALA A 54 -5.77 6.19 -0.95
N ILE A 55 -5.93 5.16 -1.78
CA ILE A 55 -5.63 3.78 -1.40
C ILE A 55 -4.13 3.62 -1.12
N LEU A 56 -3.26 4.12 -2.00
CA LEU A 56 -1.81 4.01 -1.82
C LEU A 56 -1.34 4.69 -0.54
N MET A 57 -1.88 5.87 -0.23
CA MET A 57 -1.53 6.55 1.00
C MET A 57 -2.00 5.78 2.23
N TYR A 58 -3.23 5.25 2.22
CA TYR A 58 -3.71 4.37 3.30
C TYR A 58 -2.82 3.12 3.47
N LEU A 59 -2.36 2.52 2.37
CA LEU A 59 -1.47 1.36 2.41
C LEU A 59 -0.06 1.70 2.93
N GLU A 60 0.44 2.90 2.63
CA GLU A 60 1.72 3.40 3.14
C GLU A 60 1.63 3.69 4.64
N GLU A 61 0.61 4.44 5.08
CA GLU A 61 0.37 4.72 6.51
C GLU A 61 0.17 3.44 7.34
N SER A 62 -0.39 2.39 6.73
CA SER A 62 -0.57 1.07 7.36
C SER A 62 0.65 0.15 7.23
N ASN A 63 1.80 0.65 6.76
CA ASN A 63 3.06 -0.09 6.59
C ASN A 63 2.95 -1.34 5.72
N LYS A 64 2.07 -1.32 4.72
CA LYS A 64 1.95 -2.42 3.74
C LYS A 64 2.87 -2.21 2.55
N ILE A 65 3.05 -0.95 2.16
CA ILE A 65 3.93 -0.53 1.06
C ILE A 65 4.89 0.56 1.52
N GLY A 66 6.00 0.68 0.80
CA GLY A 66 6.85 1.87 0.81
C GLY A 66 6.73 2.60 -0.54
N VAL A 67 6.59 3.93 -0.51
CA VAL A 67 6.59 4.77 -1.72
C VAL A 67 7.91 5.52 -1.81
N THR A 68 8.56 5.44 -2.96
CA THR A 68 9.82 6.12 -3.27
C THR A 68 9.71 6.87 -4.59
N ILE A 69 10.72 7.68 -4.90
CA ILE A 69 10.83 8.36 -6.21
C ILE A 69 10.85 7.35 -7.37
N LYS A 70 11.35 6.12 -7.14
CA LYS A 70 11.44 5.07 -8.16
C LYS A 70 10.11 4.33 -8.36
N GLY A 71 9.21 4.36 -7.37
CA GLY A 71 7.95 3.63 -7.41
C GLY A 71 7.55 3.08 -6.04
N ILE A 72 6.69 2.08 -6.09
CA ILE A 72 6.01 1.48 -4.94
C ILE A 72 6.56 0.06 -4.73
N THR A 73 6.84 -0.29 -3.48
CA THR A 73 7.31 -1.62 -3.09
C THR A 73 6.41 -2.20 -2.02
N TRP A 74 6.06 -3.47 -2.14
CA TRP A 74 5.41 -4.23 -1.08
C TRP A 74 6.42 -4.54 0.02
N ILE A 75 6.14 -4.11 1.25
CA ILE A 75 7.03 -4.31 2.42
C ILE A 75 6.35 -5.08 3.55
N HIS A 76 5.06 -5.40 3.41
CA HIS A 76 4.32 -6.08 4.45
C HIS A 76 4.85 -7.49 4.67
N ASN A 77 5.21 -7.81 5.91
CA ASN A 77 5.54 -9.16 6.33
C ASN A 77 4.37 -9.75 7.14
N ALA A 78 3.74 -10.78 6.58
CA ALA A 78 2.63 -11.49 7.23
C ALA A 78 3.07 -12.46 8.32
N ASN A 79 4.37 -12.76 8.44
CA ASN A 79 4.88 -13.72 9.43
C ASN A 79 4.91 -13.08 10.83
N PRO A 80 4.12 -13.59 11.79
CA PRO A 80 4.03 -13.01 13.12
C PRO A 80 5.34 -13.11 13.91
N ASN A 81 6.14 -14.17 13.68
CA ASN A 81 7.43 -14.33 14.36
C ASN A 81 8.43 -13.26 13.93
N LEU A 82 8.51 -13.00 12.63
CA LEU A 82 9.38 -11.95 12.08
C LEU A 82 8.92 -10.57 12.55
N ARG A 83 7.61 -10.33 12.59
CA ARG A 83 7.04 -9.07 13.08
C ARG A 83 7.36 -8.85 14.56
N ASN A 84 7.27 -9.90 15.38
CA ASN A 84 7.66 -9.85 16.79
C ASN A 84 9.16 -9.63 16.97
N ALA A 85 9.99 -10.30 16.16
CA ALA A 85 11.44 -10.11 16.19
C ALA A 85 11.84 -8.65 15.86
N ILE A 86 11.25 -8.06 14.81
CA ILE A 86 11.45 -6.65 14.45
C ILE A 86 10.99 -5.72 15.59
N ALA A 87 9.83 -5.98 16.20
CA ALA A 87 9.32 -5.16 17.30
C ALA A 87 10.19 -5.22 18.57
N LEU A 88 10.85 -6.36 18.80
CA LEU A 88 11.78 -6.56 19.92
C LEU A 88 13.20 -6.04 19.61
N GLY A 89 13.47 -5.58 18.39
CA GLY A 89 14.80 -5.14 17.97
C GLY A 89 15.80 -6.29 17.82
N LEU A 90 15.31 -7.51 17.60
CA LEU A 90 16.15 -8.67 17.35
C LEU A 90 16.64 -8.65 15.90
N GLU A 91 17.96 -8.62 15.72
CA GLU A 91 18.60 -8.84 14.43
C GLU A 91 18.47 -10.33 14.06
N ILE A 92 17.99 -10.63 12.85
CA ILE A 92 17.73 -11.98 12.33
C ILE A 92 18.60 -12.26 11.13
#